data_AF-A0A935RQ30-F1
#
_entry.id   AF-A0A935RQ30-F1
#
_cell.length_a   1.000
_cell.length_b   1.000
_cell.length_c   1.000
_cell.angle_alpha   90.00
_cell.angle_beta   90.00
_cell.angle_gamma   90.00
#
_symmetry.space_group_name_H-M   'P 1'
#
loop_
_entity.id
_entity.type
_entity.pdbx_description
1 polymer ?
#
loop_
_entity_poly.entity_id
_entity_poly.type
_entity_poly.pdbx_seq_one_letter_code
_entity_poly.pdbx_strand_id
1 'polypeptide(L)'
;MKNRNCSQLILLIVFLLMSANLAHGQSFCDAAGDAAGDNALLPWKLRPETKSGNWANAMNPVISEMQRLFPQPPKGLEVTQGIFDAMGISTASPNDIQYYEGFFMIKDIVCYKSQGKNVIGPEGETGNWIYFRVNDVKDFAVNGNSGDLALAGTELRLNLSGDIRIVENKNGMKNIYFFNENNEQQFSGWYFSERKALPYRRVSRFEFAQSYREYWLRKIDEEIKRLEGVLATSQKTFNRVSAEKGVMSEAEKQNFFQSLREGDQKTQRAIDENKARRSNAVRFTDTVLKATDSRSEAFISNFNEIFNQPSEIRFGTGTGKGKFAYVANQDFYDPRLPKWQPQVVVVQHRQEGNSPAKVAFAKKFEDEFDFNVIRKMVGMSPMPKPPTIAGMGDTPIRNTGKPAADTVPTGESGGSYFEDFANATVGQTPGKWTVSNITGIVKNKTGQPGNWLAMSKEGLFFPDYAVLSLPNNFTLEFEVSWTKSISYYSPSFYFHLGAAPYDNTLKRYDRELVNINAYTSSRMERVALWIDPYWNNENGRYGLQVFDARGGYKLDKAEKTQLYYKDKNLVKVKLVRQGSLLTTYFNGTKMIEDAVLSENIRWNFFGFGLSSAPNADPGDEFYVSNIRLSK
;
A
#
# COMPACT_ATOMS: atom_id res chain seq x y z
N MET A 1 25.24 -72.40 50.79
CA MET A 1 24.11 -71.52 51.15
C MET A 1 24.65 -70.16 51.56
N LYS A 2 24.54 -69.13 50.71
CA LYS A 2 24.61 -67.70 51.06
C LYS A 2 24.35 -66.91 49.78
N ASN A 3 23.11 -66.50 49.59
CA ASN A 3 22.68 -65.61 48.52
C ASN A 3 21.47 -64.83 49.01
N ARG A 4 21.63 -63.52 49.24
CA ARG A 4 20.61 -62.45 49.18
C ARG A 4 21.19 -61.20 49.83
N ASN A 5 21.76 -60.31 49.02
CA ASN A 5 21.99 -58.89 49.34
C ASN A 5 22.38 -58.12 48.06
N CYS A 6 21.49 -58.08 47.06
CA CYS A 6 21.69 -57.23 45.87
C CYS A 6 20.40 -56.52 45.38
N SER A 7 19.29 -56.61 46.12
CA SER A 7 18.00 -56.10 45.63
C SER A 7 17.57 -54.76 46.23
N GLN A 8 18.23 -54.26 47.29
CA GLN A 8 17.85 -52.99 47.93
C GLN A 8 18.72 -51.78 47.55
N LEU A 9 19.92 -51.98 46.97
CA LEU A 9 20.79 -50.86 46.59
C LEU A 9 20.42 -50.24 45.23
N ILE A 10 19.70 -50.97 44.37
CA ILE A 10 19.30 -50.48 43.04
C ILE A 10 18.06 -49.57 43.13
N LEU A 11 17.17 -49.76 44.12
CA LEU A 11 15.97 -48.92 44.24
C LEU A 11 16.26 -47.49 44.74
N LEU A 12 17.30 -47.30 45.56
CA LEU A 12 17.65 -45.96 46.06
C LEU A 12 18.37 -45.10 45.02
N ILE A 13 19.15 -45.70 44.11
CA ILE A 13 19.82 -44.97 43.03
C ILE A 13 18.82 -44.53 41.95
N VAL A 14 17.74 -45.29 41.72
CA VAL A 14 16.66 -44.87 40.79
C VAL A 14 15.83 -43.72 41.36
N PHE A 15 15.60 -43.65 42.69
CA PHE A 15 14.89 -42.51 43.30
C PHE A 15 15.72 -41.22 43.40
N LEU A 16 17.05 -41.32 43.56
CA LEU A 16 17.95 -40.16 43.55
C LEU A 16 18.28 -39.66 42.14
N LEU A 17 18.18 -40.51 41.10
CA LEU A 17 18.28 -40.07 39.70
C LEU A 17 16.97 -39.48 39.13
N MET A 18 15.82 -39.73 39.77
CA MET A 18 14.55 -39.09 39.41
C MET A 18 14.34 -37.71 40.05
N SER A 19 15.16 -37.32 41.02
CA SER A 19 15.12 -35.99 41.67
C SER A 19 16.21 -35.03 41.16
N ALA A 20 16.99 -35.44 40.15
CA ALA A 20 18.03 -34.63 39.50
C ALA A 20 17.64 -34.13 38.09
N ASN A 21 16.40 -34.35 37.63
CA ASN A 21 15.83 -33.54 36.56
C ASN A 21 15.25 -32.27 37.18
N LEU A 22 16.16 -31.31 37.37
CA LEU A 22 15.90 -29.89 37.37
C LEU A 22 14.67 -29.57 36.51
N ALA A 23 13.78 -28.78 37.11
CA ALA A 23 12.70 -28.06 36.46
C ALA A 23 13.11 -27.59 35.06
N HIS A 24 12.80 -28.39 34.03
CA HIS A 24 12.79 -27.91 32.67
C HIS A 24 11.51 -27.10 32.56
N GLY A 25 11.70 -25.80 32.36
CA GLY A 25 10.65 -24.80 32.34
C GLY A 25 9.42 -25.30 31.61
N GLN A 26 8.29 -25.18 32.30
CA GLN A 26 6.96 -25.27 31.71
C GLN A 26 6.99 -24.53 30.37
N SER A 27 6.61 -25.22 29.31
CA SER A 27 6.47 -24.65 27.97
C SER A 27 5.67 -23.36 28.08
N PHE A 28 6.31 -22.20 27.88
CA PHE A 28 5.72 -20.87 28.02
C PHE A 28 4.61 -20.56 26.98
N CYS A 29 4.19 -21.57 26.24
CA CYS A 29 3.13 -21.62 25.25
C CYS A 29 2.38 -22.95 25.42
N ASP A 30 1.42 -23.02 26.32
CA ASP A 30 0.58 -24.20 26.46
C ASP A 30 -0.35 -24.37 25.25
N ALA A 31 -0.88 -25.58 25.05
CA ALA A 31 -1.71 -25.97 23.91
C ALA A 31 -2.98 -25.10 23.71
N ALA A 32 -3.32 -24.27 24.70
CA ALA A 32 -4.44 -23.33 24.69
C ALA A 32 -4.10 -21.91 24.20
N GLY A 33 -2.84 -21.57 23.92
CA GLY A 33 -2.45 -20.27 23.34
C GLY A 33 -2.50 -19.06 24.28
N ASP A 34 -3.06 -19.20 25.48
CA ASP A 34 -3.32 -18.09 26.40
C ASP A 34 -2.38 -18.10 27.59
N ALA A 35 -1.31 -17.30 27.49
CA ALA A 35 -0.61 -16.56 28.56
C ALA A 35 0.90 -16.53 28.29
N ALA A 36 1.40 -15.38 27.80
CA ALA A 36 2.82 -15.08 27.80
C ALA A 36 3.28 -14.85 29.26
N GLY A 37 3.73 -15.93 29.93
CA GLY A 37 4.31 -15.88 31.26
C GLY A 37 5.57 -14.99 31.32
N ASP A 38 5.72 -14.28 32.45
CA ASP A 38 6.79 -13.34 32.84
C ASP A 38 7.92 -13.04 31.84
N ASN A 39 7.65 -12.06 30.99
CA ASN A 39 8.55 -11.46 30.00
C ASN A 39 9.67 -10.56 30.56
N ALA A 40 10.06 -10.71 31.84
CA ALA A 40 11.11 -9.89 32.46
C ALA A 40 12.53 -10.15 31.91
N LEU A 41 12.69 -11.19 31.09
CA LEU A 41 13.98 -11.66 30.57
C LEU A 41 14.18 -11.43 29.06
N LEU A 42 13.21 -10.82 28.38
CA LEU A 42 13.44 -10.46 26.98
C LEU A 42 14.40 -9.27 26.94
N PRO A 43 15.57 -9.43 26.31
CA PRO A 43 16.62 -8.45 26.42
C PRO A 43 16.15 -7.15 25.79
N TRP A 44 16.09 -6.10 26.60
CA TRP A 44 16.37 -4.78 26.11
C TRP A 44 17.81 -4.79 25.62
N LYS A 45 17.96 -5.06 24.34
CA LYS A 45 19.19 -4.85 23.63
C LYS A 45 18.78 -4.04 22.44
N LEU A 46 19.36 -2.85 22.32
CA LEU A 46 19.46 -2.16 21.04
C LEU A 46 19.88 -3.23 20.03
N ARG A 47 18.93 -3.75 19.23
CA ARG A 47 19.25 -4.62 18.11
C ARG A 47 19.45 -3.67 16.95
N PRO A 48 20.69 -3.19 16.71
CA PRO A 48 20.94 -2.36 15.56
C PRO A 48 20.57 -3.16 14.32
N GLU A 49 19.54 -2.74 13.61
CA GLU A 49 19.40 -3.06 12.19
C GLU A 49 20.24 -2.08 11.33
N THR A 50 21.09 -1.28 11.99
CA THR A 50 21.87 -0.20 11.38
C THR A 50 23.01 -0.72 10.52
N LYS A 51 23.15 -0.13 9.33
CA LYS A 51 24.42 -0.09 8.62
C LYS A 51 25.34 0.94 9.31
N SER A 52 26.65 0.65 9.39
CA SER A 52 27.65 1.54 10.01
C SER A 52 27.77 2.89 9.29
N GLY A 53 27.92 4.00 10.03
CA GLY A 53 28.25 5.31 9.47
C GLY A 53 28.10 6.48 10.48
N ASN A 54 28.72 7.62 10.19
CA ASN A 54 28.70 8.81 11.08
C ASN A 54 27.28 9.35 11.34
N TRP A 55 26.35 9.15 10.40
CA TRP A 55 24.94 9.52 10.52
C TRP A 55 24.18 8.73 11.59
N ALA A 56 24.57 7.48 11.89
CA ALA A 56 23.92 6.69 12.93
C ALA A 56 24.13 7.31 14.33
N ASN A 57 25.32 7.88 14.56
CA ASN A 57 25.65 8.56 15.82
C ASN A 57 24.81 9.84 16.04
N ALA A 58 24.29 10.46 14.98
CA ALA A 58 23.44 11.65 15.12
C ALA A 58 22.12 11.34 15.84
N MET A 59 21.68 10.08 15.87
CA MET A 59 20.47 9.67 16.60
C MET A 59 20.71 9.32 18.08
N ASN A 60 21.97 9.28 18.54
CA ASN A 60 22.30 8.95 19.93
C ASN A 60 21.50 9.75 20.97
N PRO A 61 21.25 11.08 20.81
CA PRO A 61 20.44 11.83 21.77
C PRO A 61 18.99 11.30 21.89
N VAL A 62 18.37 10.93 20.77
CA VAL A 62 17.01 10.36 20.75
C VAL A 62 17.00 8.98 21.39
N ILE A 63 18.01 8.17 21.08
CA ILE A 63 18.19 6.85 21.69
C ILE A 63 18.30 7.01 23.20
N SER A 64 19.24 7.82 23.69
CA SER A 64 19.44 8.05 25.13
C SER A 64 18.17 8.55 25.84
N GLU A 65 17.33 9.35 25.17
CA GLU A 65 16.06 9.80 25.72
C GLU A 65 15.02 8.67 25.80
N MET A 66 14.91 7.82 24.77
CA MET A 66 14.10 6.61 24.84
C MET A 66 14.58 5.66 25.94
N GLN A 67 15.90 5.56 26.12
CA GLN A 67 16.53 4.78 27.19
C GLN A 67 16.21 5.31 28.59
N ARG A 68 16.14 6.64 28.74
CA ARG A 68 15.72 7.29 29.99
C ARG A 68 14.26 6.97 30.33
N LEU A 69 13.37 7.02 29.35
CA LEU A 69 11.94 6.75 29.55
C LEU A 69 11.66 5.28 29.86
N PHE A 70 12.35 4.39 29.17
CA PHE A 70 12.14 2.94 29.23
C PHE A 70 13.47 2.24 29.55
N PRO A 71 13.95 2.33 30.81
CA PRO A 71 15.21 1.70 31.22
C PRO A 71 15.16 0.16 31.13
N GLN A 72 13.95 -0.41 31.09
CA GLN A 72 13.66 -1.80 30.79
C GLN A 72 12.47 -1.87 29.81
N PRO A 73 12.33 -2.96 29.04
CA PRO A 73 11.19 -3.13 28.14
C PRO A 73 9.90 -3.18 28.97
N PRO A 74 8.81 -2.53 28.54
CA PRO A 74 7.52 -2.70 29.17
C PRO A 74 7.11 -4.18 29.14
N LYS A 75 6.53 -4.67 30.24
CA LYS A 75 6.05 -6.05 30.34
C LYS A 75 5.08 -6.36 29.19
N GLY A 76 5.36 -7.42 28.43
CA GLY A 76 4.52 -7.84 27.30
C GLY A 76 4.87 -7.23 25.94
N LEU A 77 5.87 -6.34 25.87
CA LEU A 77 6.32 -5.74 24.62
C LEU A 77 7.78 -6.06 24.28
N GLU A 78 8.04 -6.22 22.98
CA GLU A 78 9.37 -6.10 22.39
C GLU A 78 9.51 -4.72 21.74
N VAL A 79 10.61 -4.01 22.06
CA VAL A 79 10.96 -2.73 21.42
C VAL A 79 12.25 -2.90 20.64
N THR A 80 12.19 -2.77 19.32
CA THR A 80 13.33 -2.76 18.41
C THR A 80 13.59 -1.35 17.93
N GLN A 81 14.85 -1.00 17.68
CA GLN A 81 15.18 0.28 17.05
C GLN A 81 16.12 0.11 15.86
N GLY A 82 15.91 0.95 14.86
CA GLY A 82 16.64 0.91 13.61
C GLY A 82 17.07 2.31 13.19
N ILE A 83 18.14 2.38 12.41
CA ILE A 83 18.46 3.58 11.64
C ILE A 83 18.80 3.10 10.23
N PHE A 84 18.01 3.55 9.28
CA PHE A 84 18.09 3.15 7.89
C PHE A 84 18.42 4.36 7.05
N ASP A 85 19.37 4.16 6.14
CA ASP A 85 19.66 5.14 5.13
C ASP A 85 18.56 5.10 4.06
N ALA A 86 17.82 6.20 3.98
CA ALA A 86 16.66 6.34 3.11
C ALA A 86 17.07 6.54 1.64
N MET A 87 18.28 7.05 1.38
CA MET A 87 18.76 7.31 0.02
C MET A 87 19.38 6.10 -0.67
N GLY A 88 19.82 5.10 0.10
CA GLY A 88 20.79 4.12 -0.36
C GLY A 88 22.13 4.79 -0.70
N ILE A 89 23.10 4.70 0.21
CA ILE A 89 24.44 5.33 0.15
C ILE A 89 25.18 5.05 -1.17
N SER A 90 24.83 3.98 -1.88
CA SER A 90 25.42 3.62 -3.18
C SER A 90 24.93 4.47 -4.35
N THR A 91 23.84 5.23 -4.21
CA THR A 91 23.19 5.97 -5.30
C THR A 91 23.13 7.49 -5.10
N ALA A 92 23.47 7.99 -3.91
CA ALA A 92 23.51 9.42 -3.63
C ALA A 92 24.78 10.06 -4.21
N SER A 93 24.64 11.22 -4.86
CA SER A 93 25.80 12.00 -5.31
C SER A 93 26.64 12.40 -4.09
N PRO A 94 27.99 12.52 -4.22
CA PRO A 94 28.84 12.92 -3.09
C PRO A 94 28.39 14.20 -2.39
N ASN A 95 27.74 15.10 -3.14
CA ASN A 95 27.27 16.42 -2.72
C ASN A 95 25.84 16.46 -2.17
N ASP A 96 25.11 15.34 -2.20
CA ASP A 96 23.72 15.32 -1.73
C ASP A 96 23.65 15.35 -0.21
N ILE A 97 22.60 16.00 0.31
CA ILE A 97 22.22 15.90 1.71
C ILE A 97 21.78 14.48 1.99
N GLN A 98 22.30 13.89 3.07
CA GLN A 98 21.97 12.53 3.43
C GLN A 98 20.63 12.49 4.17
N TYR A 99 19.67 11.77 3.58
CA TYR A 99 18.38 11.45 4.19
C TYR A 99 18.44 10.10 4.89
N TYR A 100 17.94 10.03 6.12
CA TYR A 100 17.89 8.79 6.87
C TYR A 100 16.70 8.77 7.82
N GLU A 101 16.26 7.58 8.16
CA GLU A 101 15.17 7.33 9.09
C GLU A 101 15.71 6.61 10.32
N GLY A 102 15.46 7.17 11.50
CA GLY A 102 15.50 6.39 12.74
C GLY A 102 14.11 5.90 13.09
N PHE A 103 13.98 4.70 13.67
CA PHE A 103 12.70 4.24 14.18
C PHE A 103 12.80 3.47 15.49
N PHE A 104 11.67 3.43 16.20
CA PHE A 104 11.38 2.47 17.25
C PHE A 104 10.13 1.70 16.85
N MET A 105 10.26 0.38 16.78
CA MET A 105 9.20 -0.57 16.49
C MET A 105 8.82 -1.26 17.80
N ILE A 106 7.55 -1.21 18.17
CA ILE A 106 7.03 -1.71 19.44
C ILE A 106 5.95 -2.74 19.15
N LYS A 107 6.22 -3.99 19.53
CA LYS A 107 5.38 -5.14 19.22
C LYS A 107 4.94 -5.86 20.48
N ASP A 108 3.74 -6.41 20.44
CA ASP A 108 3.30 -7.38 21.43
C ASP A 108 4.14 -8.65 21.29
N ILE A 109 4.46 -9.27 22.42
CA ILE A 109 5.02 -10.61 22.44
C ILE A 109 3.84 -11.59 22.47
N VAL A 110 3.76 -12.42 21.45
CA VAL A 110 2.66 -13.37 21.26
C VAL A 110 3.19 -14.80 21.15
N CYS A 111 2.34 -15.75 21.51
CA CYS A 111 2.56 -17.15 21.19
C CYS A 111 1.99 -17.45 19.80
N TYR A 112 2.80 -18.02 18.90
CA TYR A 112 2.34 -18.43 17.58
C TYR A 112 2.97 -19.74 17.14
N LYS A 113 2.34 -20.43 16.17
CA LYS A 113 2.90 -21.65 15.58
C LYS A 113 3.87 -21.34 14.45
N SER A 114 5.10 -21.83 14.56
CA SER A 114 6.11 -21.80 13.49
C SER A 114 6.63 -23.22 13.26
N GLN A 115 6.54 -23.70 12.01
CA GLN A 115 6.95 -25.07 11.63
C GLN A 115 6.35 -26.17 12.54
N GLY A 116 5.08 -26.01 12.94
CA GLY A 116 4.36 -26.96 13.79
C GLY A 116 4.70 -26.89 15.28
N LYS A 117 5.59 -25.99 15.71
CA LYS A 117 5.97 -25.78 17.11
C LYS A 117 5.39 -24.46 17.62
N ASN A 118 4.96 -24.43 18.88
CA ASN A 118 4.62 -23.17 19.54
C ASN A 118 5.92 -22.39 19.83
N VAL A 119 5.95 -21.15 19.39
CA VAL A 119 7.10 -20.24 19.55
C VAL A 119 6.58 -18.94 20.16
N ILE A 120 7.35 -18.38 21.09
CA ILE A 120 7.15 -17.03 21.60
C ILE A 120 8.00 -16.09 20.76
N GLY A 121 7.39 -15.02 20.28
CA GLY A 121 8.12 -13.97 19.60
C GLY A 121 7.29 -12.70 19.45
N PRO A 122 7.90 -11.64 18.92
CA PRO A 122 7.15 -10.45 18.56
C PRO A 122 6.07 -10.83 17.54
N GLU A 123 4.92 -10.16 17.61
CA GLU A 123 3.86 -10.29 16.62
C GLU A 123 4.36 -9.95 15.19
N GLY A 124 3.51 -10.22 14.20
CA GLY A 124 3.74 -9.85 12.79
C GLY A 124 3.85 -8.34 12.56
N GLU A 125 3.49 -7.87 11.37
CA GLU A 125 3.67 -6.45 10.96
C GLU A 125 2.84 -5.41 11.78
N THR A 126 2.08 -5.84 12.79
CA THR A 126 1.12 -5.05 13.58
C THR A 126 1.72 -4.35 14.81
N GLY A 127 2.83 -3.63 14.64
CA GLY A 127 3.48 -2.87 15.74
C GLY A 127 3.05 -1.40 15.85
N ASN A 128 3.27 -0.77 17.00
CA ASN A 128 3.40 0.68 17.09
C ASN A 128 4.76 1.09 16.54
N TRP A 129 4.83 2.22 15.85
CA TRP A 129 6.06 2.74 15.28
C TRP A 129 6.24 4.21 15.63
N ILE A 130 7.46 4.59 15.98
CA ILE A 130 7.87 5.97 16.12
C ILE A 130 8.99 6.20 15.12
N TYR A 131 8.72 7.00 14.10
CA TYR A 131 9.68 7.34 13.05
C TYR A 131 10.27 8.72 13.29
N PHE A 132 11.57 8.84 13.02
CA PHE A 132 12.36 10.05 13.05
C PHE A 132 12.96 10.24 11.66
N ARG A 133 12.23 10.95 10.80
CA ARG A 133 12.69 11.28 9.44
C ARG A 133 13.68 12.42 9.53
N VAL A 134 14.94 12.18 9.17
CA VAL A 134 16.00 13.17 9.27
C VAL A 134 16.37 13.68 7.90
N ASN A 135 16.45 15.00 7.79
CA ASN A 135 16.66 15.76 6.57
C ASN A 135 15.54 15.60 5.51
N ASP A 136 14.52 14.77 5.73
CA ASP A 136 13.42 14.47 4.80
C ASP A 136 12.03 14.70 5.44
N VAL A 137 10.97 14.72 4.62
CA VAL A 137 9.55 14.71 5.04
C VAL A 137 8.80 13.56 4.37
N LYS A 138 8.22 12.64 5.16
CA LYS A 138 7.26 11.59 4.73
C LYS A 138 7.69 10.83 3.45
N ASP A 139 8.85 10.18 3.50
CA ASP A 139 9.38 9.35 2.40
C ASP A 139 9.52 10.07 1.05
N PHE A 140 9.57 11.41 1.01
CA PHE A 140 9.73 12.13 -0.25
C PHE A 140 11.04 11.79 -0.99
N ALA A 141 12.09 11.42 -0.25
CA ALA A 141 13.33 10.95 -0.85
C ALA A 141 13.23 9.51 -1.40
N VAL A 142 12.32 8.68 -0.86
CA VAL A 142 12.27 7.22 -1.08
C VAL A 142 11.15 6.81 -2.04
N ASN A 143 9.97 7.40 -1.89
CA ASN A 143 8.74 7.06 -2.61
C ASN A 143 8.47 8.03 -3.76
N GLY A 144 9.47 8.24 -4.61
CA GLY A 144 9.30 9.00 -5.84
C GLY A 144 8.37 8.28 -6.81
N ASN A 145 7.05 8.44 -6.66
CA ASN A 145 5.99 7.88 -7.51
C ASN A 145 6.07 8.31 -8.98
N SER A 146 7.09 9.09 -9.36
CA SER A 146 7.34 9.60 -10.71
C SER A 146 8.40 8.84 -11.49
N GLY A 147 8.94 7.74 -10.94
CA GLY A 147 9.68 6.67 -11.62
C GLY A 147 11.02 7.03 -12.29
N ASP A 148 11.23 8.23 -12.83
CA ASP A 148 12.46 8.71 -13.48
C ASP A 148 12.41 10.23 -13.85
N LEU A 149 11.35 10.98 -13.51
CA LEU A 149 11.25 12.40 -13.87
C LEU A 149 12.10 13.27 -12.93
N ALA A 150 13.09 13.97 -13.48
CA ALA A 150 13.94 14.93 -12.76
C ALA A 150 13.75 16.34 -13.31
N LEU A 151 14.04 17.34 -12.48
CA LEU A 151 14.04 18.74 -12.87
C LEU A 151 15.08 18.96 -13.98
N ALA A 152 14.65 19.59 -15.08
CA ALA A 152 15.45 19.79 -16.29
C ALA A 152 16.86 20.32 -15.98
N GLY A 153 17.87 19.69 -16.56
CA GLY A 153 19.28 20.03 -16.34
C GLY A 153 19.83 19.73 -14.94
N THR A 154 19.13 18.94 -14.12
CA THR A 154 19.57 18.56 -12.77
C THR A 154 19.29 17.08 -12.48
N GLU A 155 19.82 16.58 -11.36
CA GLU A 155 19.51 15.23 -10.84
C GLU A 155 18.35 15.24 -9.82
N LEU A 156 17.73 16.40 -9.58
CA LEU A 156 16.69 16.56 -8.57
C LEU A 156 15.38 15.92 -9.03
N ARG A 157 14.95 14.86 -8.34
CA ARG A 157 13.71 14.16 -8.66
C ARG A 157 12.48 15.04 -8.43
N LEU A 158 11.53 14.94 -9.35
CA LEU A 158 10.22 15.57 -9.25
C LEU A 158 9.26 14.65 -8.52
N ASN A 159 8.74 15.09 -7.38
CA ASN A 159 7.78 14.37 -6.57
C ASN A 159 6.38 14.97 -6.74
N LEU A 160 5.36 14.13 -6.91
CA LEU A 160 3.98 14.57 -6.94
C LEU A 160 3.31 14.24 -5.62
N SER A 161 2.75 15.26 -4.97
CA SER A 161 1.98 15.10 -3.75
C SER A 161 0.91 16.17 -3.68
N GLY A 162 -0.08 16.02 -2.80
CA GLY A 162 -0.99 17.15 -2.58
C GLY A 162 -0.29 18.29 -1.84
N ASP A 163 -1.08 19.15 -1.21
CA ASP A 163 -0.52 20.28 -0.47
C ASP A 163 0.26 19.79 0.77
N ILE A 164 1.35 20.48 1.11
CA ILE A 164 2.12 20.27 2.33
C ILE A 164 2.14 21.59 3.10
N ARG A 165 1.65 21.57 4.33
CA ARG A 165 1.56 22.77 5.16
C ARG A 165 2.18 22.53 6.52
N ILE A 166 2.92 23.52 6.99
CA ILE A 166 3.38 23.60 8.36
C ILE A 166 2.45 24.55 9.11
N VAL A 167 1.89 24.10 10.23
CA VAL A 167 1.07 24.94 11.12
C VAL A 167 1.72 24.96 12.48
N GLU A 168 2.03 26.16 12.97
CA GLU A 168 2.51 26.34 14.33
C GLU A 168 1.32 26.47 15.28
N ASN A 169 1.32 25.71 16.36
CA ASN A 169 0.29 25.78 17.38
C ASN A 169 0.58 26.88 18.41
N LYS A 170 -0.38 27.15 19.30
CA LYS A 170 -0.27 28.17 20.37
C LYS A 170 0.93 28.00 21.31
N ASN A 171 1.54 26.81 21.34
CA ASN A 171 2.68 26.49 22.18
C ASN A 171 4.02 26.57 21.41
N GLY A 172 4.03 27.08 20.17
CA GLY A 172 5.24 27.23 19.35
C GLY A 172 5.73 25.94 18.70
N MET A 173 4.89 24.90 18.64
CA MET A 173 5.20 23.63 17.98
C MET A 173 4.67 23.62 16.56
N LYS A 174 5.54 23.24 15.63
CA LYS A 174 5.20 23.11 14.21
C LYS A 174 4.72 21.69 13.92
N ASN A 175 3.54 21.59 13.32
CA ASN A 175 2.94 20.36 12.83
C ASN A 175 3.00 20.35 11.30
N ILE A 176 3.35 19.21 10.70
CA ILE A 176 3.31 19.05 9.24
C ILE A 176 2.05 18.27 8.84
N TYR A 177 1.35 18.81 7.85
CA TYR A 177 0.15 18.22 7.26
C TYR A 177 0.37 17.99 5.78
N PHE A 178 -0.06 16.83 5.32
CA PHE A 178 -0.20 16.52 3.92
C PHE A 178 -1.68 16.60 3.58
N PHE A 179 -1.99 17.05 2.39
CA PHE A 179 -3.33 17.03 1.84
C PHE A 179 -3.31 15.99 0.73
N ASN A 180 -4.31 15.12 0.65
CA ASN A 180 -4.39 14.21 -0.49
C ASN A 180 -4.90 14.94 -1.74
N GLU A 181 -5.04 14.16 -2.81
CA GLU A 181 -5.64 14.59 -4.06
C GLU A 181 -7.08 15.10 -3.93
N ASN A 182 -7.77 14.94 -2.80
CA ASN A 182 -9.10 15.50 -2.55
C ASN A 182 -9.03 16.76 -1.66
N ASN A 183 -7.82 17.28 -1.41
CA ASN A 183 -7.54 18.36 -0.47
C ASN A 183 -8.01 18.05 0.97
N GLU A 184 -8.04 16.77 1.34
CA GLU A 184 -8.35 16.34 2.70
C GLU A 184 -7.06 16.34 3.53
N GLN A 185 -7.10 17.04 4.66
CA GLN A 185 -5.97 17.21 5.56
C GLN A 185 -5.61 15.89 6.25
N GLN A 186 -4.31 15.63 6.33
CA GLN A 186 -3.71 14.46 6.94
C GLN A 186 -2.57 14.92 7.83
N PHE A 187 -2.67 14.69 9.13
CA PHE A 187 -1.54 14.93 10.03
C PHE A 187 -0.43 13.94 9.70
N SER A 188 0.78 14.44 9.46
CA SER A 188 1.93 13.58 9.14
C SER A 188 2.96 13.53 10.25
N GLY A 189 3.02 14.52 11.15
CA GLY A 189 3.96 14.49 12.26
C GLY A 189 4.27 15.86 12.84
N TRP A 190 5.19 15.85 13.80
CA TRP A 190 5.75 17.05 14.41
C TRP A 190 7.03 17.44 13.68
N TYR A 191 7.13 18.71 13.29
CA TYR A 191 8.18 19.25 12.43
C TYR A 191 9.18 20.08 13.23
N PHE A 192 10.46 19.73 13.15
CA PHE A 192 11.54 20.39 13.85
C PHE A 192 12.54 20.94 12.85
N SER A 193 12.59 22.27 12.72
CA SER A 193 13.65 23.00 12.02
C SER A 193 13.63 24.48 12.44
N GLU A 194 14.83 25.08 12.50
CA GLU A 194 15.02 26.53 12.61
C GLU A 194 14.43 27.26 11.38
N ARG A 195 14.40 26.60 10.22
CA ARG A 195 13.91 27.19 8.99
C ARG A 195 12.38 27.13 8.92
N LYS A 196 11.79 28.13 8.26
CA LYS A 196 10.33 28.20 8.02
C LYS A 196 9.90 27.53 6.73
N ALA A 197 10.81 27.44 5.75
CA ALA A 197 10.56 26.77 4.48
C ALA A 197 10.51 25.24 4.66
N LEU A 198 9.98 24.54 3.65
CA LEU A 198 10.08 23.09 3.57
C LEU A 198 11.44 22.68 2.94
N PRO A 199 11.93 21.47 3.24
CA PRO A 199 13.05 20.86 2.51
C PRO A 199 12.73 20.55 1.04
N TYR A 200 11.48 20.77 0.63
CA TYR A 200 11.01 20.66 -0.75
C TYR A 200 10.31 21.95 -1.16
N ARG A 201 10.53 22.37 -2.41
CA ARG A 201 9.84 23.52 -3.00
C ARG A 201 8.89 23.06 -4.09
N ARG A 202 7.79 23.78 -4.26
CA ARG A 202 6.92 23.60 -5.43
C ARG A 202 7.66 24.07 -6.69
N VAL A 203 7.45 23.37 -7.79
CA VAL A 203 7.96 23.80 -9.09
C VAL A 203 6.90 24.59 -9.86
N SER A 204 7.35 25.51 -10.69
CA SER A 204 6.48 26.23 -11.62
C SER A 204 6.04 25.32 -12.77
N ARG A 205 4.94 25.68 -13.44
CA ARG A 205 4.49 25.00 -14.67
C ARG A 205 5.57 25.04 -15.76
N PHE A 206 6.33 26.12 -15.82
CA PHE A 206 7.47 26.27 -16.71
C PHE A 206 8.56 25.22 -16.44
N GLU A 207 9.04 25.13 -15.19
CA GLU A 207 10.03 24.13 -14.79
C GLU A 207 9.53 22.72 -15.02
N PHE A 208 8.27 22.44 -14.66
CA PHE A 208 7.64 21.15 -14.91
C PHE A 208 7.62 20.83 -16.40
N ALA A 209 7.16 21.75 -17.26
CA ALA A 209 7.07 21.53 -18.70
C ALA A 209 8.43 21.29 -19.36
N GLN A 210 9.50 21.99 -18.93
CA GLN A 210 10.86 21.73 -19.40
C GLN A 210 11.33 20.33 -19.01
N SER A 211 11.18 19.98 -17.74
CA SER A 211 11.57 18.69 -17.17
C SER A 211 10.85 17.54 -17.86
N TYR A 212 9.54 17.72 -18.04
CA TYR A 212 8.65 16.77 -18.68
C TYR A 212 9.00 16.59 -20.16
N ARG A 213 9.35 17.68 -20.87
CA ARG A 213 9.82 17.63 -22.26
C ARG A 213 11.10 16.82 -22.38
N GLU A 214 12.11 17.16 -21.59
CA GLU A 214 13.41 16.52 -21.64
C GLU A 214 13.30 15.00 -21.40
N TYR A 215 12.57 14.63 -20.33
CA TYR A 215 12.36 13.24 -19.97
C TYR A 215 11.63 12.43 -21.06
N TRP A 216 10.48 12.92 -21.54
CA TRP A 216 9.66 12.17 -22.49
C TRP A 216 10.26 12.12 -23.89
N LEU A 217 10.89 13.21 -24.35
CA LEU A 217 11.57 13.18 -25.64
C LEU A 217 12.71 12.17 -25.63
N ARG A 218 13.52 12.13 -24.57
CA ARG A 218 14.58 11.13 -24.43
C ARG A 218 14.03 9.70 -24.47
N LYS A 219 13.04 9.37 -23.62
CA LYS A 219 12.46 8.01 -23.57
C LYS A 219 11.82 7.59 -24.89
N ILE A 220 11.10 8.51 -25.56
CA ILE A 220 10.46 8.22 -26.85
C ILE A 220 11.51 8.05 -27.96
N ASP A 221 12.53 8.89 -28.00
CA ASP A 221 13.60 8.80 -29.00
C ASP A 221 14.43 7.52 -28.82
N GLU A 222 14.70 7.10 -27.59
CA GLU A 222 15.33 5.81 -27.27
C GLU A 222 14.50 4.62 -27.74
N GLU A 223 13.18 4.64 -27.52
CA GLU A 223 12.28 3.58 -27.96
C GLU A 223 12.15 3.50 -29.48
N ILE A 224 12.05 4.64 -30.16
CA ILE A 224 12.07 4.69 -31.64
C ILE A 224 13.37 4.06 -32.16
N LYS A 225 14.52 4.46 -31.61
CA LYS A 225 15.82 3.91 -32.01
C LYS A 225 15.91 2.41 -31.77
N ARG A 226 15.35 1.90 -30.67
CA ARG A 226 15.27 0.47 -30.37
C ARG A 226 14.45 -0.27 -31.43
N LEU A 227 13.26 0.23 -31.77
CA LEU A 227 12.37 -0.36 -32.77
C LEU A 227 12.97 -0.31 -34.18
N GLU A 228 13.62 0.78 -34.57
CA GLU A 228 14.37 0.88 -35.82
C GLU A 228 15.50 -0.16 -35.89
N GLY A 229 16.17 -0.42 -34.76
CA GLY A 229 17.14 -1.51 -34.63
C GLY A 229 16.54 -2.91 -34.83
N VAL A 230 15.29 -3.13 -34.38
CA VAL A 230 14.55 -4.39 -34.62
C VAL A 230 14.28 -4.57 -36.12
N LEU A 231 13.81 -3.53 -36.82
CA LEU A 231 13.58 -3.56 -38.27
C LEU A 231 14.88 -3.83 -39.05
N ALA A 232 15.97 -3.17 -38.68
CA ALA A 232 17.28 -3.40 -39.30
C ALA A 232 17.76 -4.85 -39.10
N THR A 233 17.48 -5.45 -37.94
CA THR A 233 17.80 -6.85 -37.64
C THR A 233 16.91 -7.82 -38.42
N SER A 234 15.64 -7.51 -38.56
CA SER A 234 14.69 -8.26 -39.40
C SER A 234 15.15 -8.29 -40.85
N GLN A 235 15.52 -7.15 -41.43
CA GLN A 235 16.05 -7.07 -42.80
C GLN A 235 17.33 -7.90 -43.00
N LYS A 236 18.27 -7.87 -42.03
CA LYS A 236 19.47 -8.71 -42.07
C LYS A 236 19.11 -10.20 -42.03
N THR A 237 18.13 -10.57 -41.21
CA THR A 237 17.64 -11.95 -41.08
C THR A 237 16.99 -12.42 -42.37
N PHE A 238 16.14 -11.58 -42.98
CA PHE A 238 15.55 -11.82 -44.29
C PHE A 238 16.65 -12.13 -45.33
N ASN A 239 17.62 -11.21 -45.49
CA ASN A 239 18.70 -11.36 -46.46
C ASN A 239 19.52 -12.65 -46.26
N ARG A 240 19.83 -13.00 -44.99
CA ARG A 240 20.57 -14.21 -44.64
C ARG A 240 19.79 -15.47 -45.04
N VAL A 241 18.52 -15.58 -44.63
CA VAL A 241 17.69 -16.76 -44.90
C VAL A 241 17.35 -16.89 -46.39
N SER A 242 17.20 -15.77 -47.11
CA SER A 242 17.04 -15.78 -48.57
C SER A 242 18.26 -16.37 -49.30
N ALA A 243 19.47 -16.15 -48.77
CA ALA A 243 20.72 -16.65 -49.36
C ALA A 243 21.04 -18.10 -48.98
N GLU A 244 20.49 -18.63 -47.88
CA GLU A 244 20.74 -19.99 -47.40
C GLU A 244 20.08 -21.07 -48.29
N LYS A 245 20.87 -22.08 -48.68
CA LYS A 245 20.41 -23.23 -49.49
C LYS A 245 20.36 -24.49 -48.64
N GLY A 246 19.30 -25.30 -48.83
CA GLY A 246 19.20 -26.64 -48.26
C GLY A 246 18.78 -26.74 -46.78
N VAL A 247 18.52 -25.61 -46.10
CA VAL A 247 18.13 -25.57 -44.68
C VAL A 247 16.60 -25.61 -44.49
N MET A 248 15.85 -25.00 -45.41
CA MET A 248 14.39 -24.91 -45.39
C MET A 248 13.85 -25.19 -46.79
N SER A 249 12.68 -25.81 -46.88
CA SER A 249 11.90 -25.89 -48.12
C SER A 249 11.38 -24.51 -48.52
N GLU A 250 11.03 -24.33 -49.80
CA GLU A 250 10.48 -23.07 -50.30
C GLU A 250 9.17 -22.68 -49.60
N ALA A 251 8.32 -23.65 -49.25
CA ALA A 251 7.09 -23.41 -48.49
C ALA A 251 7.38 -22.89 -47.07
N GLU A 252 8.37 -23.48 -46.38
CA GLU A 252 8.79 -23.01 -45.05
C GLU A 252 9.41 -21.61 -45.11
N LYS A 253 10.21 -21.31 -46.15
CA LYS A 253 10.75 -19.96 -46.35
C LYS A 253 9.66 -18.93 -46.58
N GLN A 254 8.63 -19.25 -47.37
CA GLN A 254 7.49 -18.35 -47.58
C GLN A 254 6.75 -18.05 -46.28
N ASN A 255 6.47 -19.07 -45.46
CA ASN A 255 5.81 -18.89 -44.17
C ASN A 255 6.66 -18.05 -43.20
N PHE A 256 7.98 -18.30 -43.16
CA PHE A 256 8.91 -17.52 -42.35
C PHE A 256 8.95 -16.05 -42.77
N PHE A 257 9.07 -15.75 -44.07
CA PHE A 257 9.06 -14.38 -44.58
C PHE A 257 7.72 -13.69 -44.36
N GLN A 258 6.60 -14.42 -44.42
CA GLN A 258 5.30 -13.87 -44.09
C GLN A 258 5.24 -13.43 -42.62
N SER A 259 5.70 -14.28 -41.70
CA SER A 259 5.78 -13.95 -40.27
C SER A 259 6.70 -12.75 -39.99
N LEU A 260 7.86 -12.67 -40.65
CA LEU A 260 8.74 -11.50 -40.56
C LEU A 260 8.06 -10.22 -41.03
N ARG A 261 7.37 -10.25 -42.18
CA ARG A 261 6.63 -9.08 -42.69
C ARG A 261 5.53 -8.60 -41.73
N GLU A 262 4.81 -9.52 -41.11
CA GLU A 262 3.79 -9.18 -40.11
C GLU A 262 4.41 -8.55 -38.86
N GLY A 263 5.56 -9.09 -38.40
CA GLY A 263 6.35 -8.51 -37.33
C GLY A 263 6.87 -7.10 -37.66
N ASP A 264 7.37 -6.90 -38.87
CA ASP A 264 7.87 -5.60 -39.35
C ASP A 264 6.75 -4.58 -39.45
N GLN A 265 5.57 -4.95 -39.96
CA GLN A 265 4.40 -4.07 -39.99
C GLN A 265 3.93 -3.66 -38.59
N LYS A 266 3.97 -4.57 -37.61
CA LYS A 266 3.66 -4.24 -36.21
C LYS A 266 4.70 -3.28 -35.62
N THR A 267 5.98 -3.52 -35.91
CA THR A 267 7.10 -2.67 -35.44
C THR A 267 7.03 -1.27 -36.06
N GLN A 268 6.72 -1.18 -37.35
CA GLN A 268 6.57 0.10 -38.05
C GLN A 268 5.40 0.92 -37.48
N ARG A 269 4.24 0.29 -37.23
CA ARG A 269 3.12 0.95 -36.54
C ARG A 269 3.53 1.51 -35.18
N ALA A 270 4.27 0.73 -34.39
CA ALA A 270 4.78 1.20 -33.09
C ALA A 270 5.75 2.40 -33.23
N ILE A 271 6.59 2.44 -34.27
CA ILE A 271 7.45 3.60 -34.56
C ILE A 271 6.60 4.84 -34.87
N ASP A 272 5.60 4.70 -35.74
CA ASP A 272 4.74 5.81 -36.16
C ASP A 272 3.92 6.36 -34.98
N GLU A 273 3.39 5.47 -34.13
CA GLU A 273 2.74 5.83 -32.86
C GLU A 273 3.68 6.61 -31.94
N ASN A 274 4.94 6.17 -31.78
CA ASN A 274 5.92 6.88 -30.96
C ASN A 274 6.29 8.25 -31.56
N LYS A 275 6.41 8.39 -32.88
CA LYS A 275 6.62 9.69 -33.55
C LYS A 275 5.44 10.65 -33.33
N ALA A 276 4.21 10.14 -33.35
CA ALA A 276 3.03 10.93 -33.02
C ALA A 276 3.04 11.37 -31.55
N ARG A 277 3.38 10.46 -30.62
CA ARG A 277 3.53 10.76 -29.18
C ARG A 277 4.58 11.84 -28.93
N ARG A 278 5.73 11.75 -29.61
CA ARG A 278 6.79 12.76 -29.57
C ARG A 278 6.28 14.15 -29.95
N SER A 279 5.54 14.23 -31.06
CA SER A 279 4.97 15.49 -31.56
C SER A 279 3.94 16.08 -30.60
N ASN A 280 3.14 15.23 -29.95
CA ASN A 280 2.19 15.65 -28.93
C ASN A 280 2.90 16.18 -27.67
N ALA A 281 3.98 15.53 -27.23
CA ALA A 281 4.80 16.00 -26.10
C ALA A 281 5.38 17.40 -26.35
N VAL A 282 5.93 17.64 -27.54
CA VAL A 282 6.42 18.95 -27.96
C VAL A 282 5.30 19.99 -27.92
N ARG A 283 4.17 19.71 -28.57
CA ARG A 283 3.05 20.65 -28.65
C ARG A 283 2.49 21.01 -27.28
N PHE A 284 2.31 20.02 -26.42
CA PHE A 284 1.83 20.21 -25.05
C PHE A 284 2.79 21.13 -24.28
N THR A 285 4.09 20.79 -24.27
CA THR A 285 5.08 21.57 -23.51
C THR A 285 5.25 22.98 -24.07
N ASP A 286 5.25 23.18 -25.39
CA ASP A 286 5.25 24.51 -26.00
C ASP A 286 4.04 25.35 -25.58
N THR A 287 2.86 24.73 -25.47
CA THR A 287 1.64 25.40 -25.02
C THR A 287 1.78 25.89 -23.58
N VAL A 288 2.28 25.03 -22.70
CA VAL A 288 2.48 25.36 -21.28
C VAL A 288 3.55 26.45 -21.12
N LEU A 289 4.66 26.35 -21.86
CA LEU A 289 5.77 27.31 -21.78
C LEU A 289 5.37 28.71 -22.29
N LYS A 290 4.44 28.80 -23.24
CA LYS A 290 3.93 30.07 -23.78
C LYS A 290 2.75 30.66 -22.99
N ALA A 291 2.18 29.91 -22.05
CA ALA A 291 1.07 30.38 -21.24
C ALA A 291 1.50 31.54 -20.34
N THR A 292 0.63 32.54 -20.17
CA THR A 292 0.88 33.73 -19.33
C THR A 292 1.02 33.37 -17.85
N ASP A 293 0.44 32.24 -17.42
CA ASP A 293 0.51 31.72 -16.07
C ASP A 293 1.59 30.62 -15.92
N SER A 294 2.51 30.48 -16.87
CA SER A 294 3.59 29.47 -16.82
C SER A 294 4.49 29.57 -15.58
N ARG A 295 4.56 30.74 -14.95
CA ARG A 295 5.29 30.98 -13.69
C ARG A 295 4.51 30.59 -12.43
N SER A 296 3.23 30.27 -12.55
CA SER A 296 2.44 29.75 -11.44
C SER A 296 2.88 28.33 -11.07
N GLU A 297 2.50 27.88 -9.87
CA GLU A 297 2.82 26.56 -9.37
C GLU A 297 2.19 25.45 -10.24
N ALA A 298 2.94 24.36 -10.44
CA ALA A 298 2.48 23.19 -11.17
C ALA A 298 1.53 22.36 -10.30
N PHE A 299 0.26 22.77 -10.25
CA PHE A 299 -0.83 21.97 -9.69
C PHE A 299 -1.51 21.16 -10.79
N ILE A 300 -1.39 19.84 -10.74
CA ILE A 300 -1.90 18.90 -11.72
C ILE A 300 -3.23 18.32 -11.23
N SER A 301 -4.32 18.67 -11.90
CA SER A 301 -5.69 18.30 -11.48
C SER A 301 -6.16 16.94 -12.00
N ASN A 302 -5.46 16.39 -13.00
CA ASN A 302 -5.67 15.05 -13.50
C ASN A 302 -4.30 14.41 -13.74
N PHE A 303 -3.98 13.38 -12.95
CA PHE A 303 -2.75 12.62 -13.10
C PHE A 303 -3.08 11.15 -13.13
N ASN A 304 -2.88 10.53 -14.30
CA ASN A 304 -2.98 9.09 -14.46
C ASN A 304 -1.60 8.48 -14.17
N GLU A 305 -1.41 7.98 -12.95
CA GLU A 305 -0.12 7.45 -12.47
C GLU A 305 0.40 6.28 -13.32
N ILE A 306 -0.49 5.60 -14.05
CA ILE A 306 -0.18 4.43 -14.88
C ILE A 306 0.27 4.86 -16.30
N PHE A 307 -0.26 5.97 -16.80
CA PHE A 307 0.01 6.48 -18.14
C PHE A 307 0.36 7.96 -18.06
N ASN A 308 1.62 8.22 -17.70
CA ASN A 308 2.24 9.54 -17.62
C ASN A 308 2.34 10.25 -18.99
N GLN A 309 1.32 10.19 -19.87
CA GLN A 309 1.37 10.74 -21.23
C GLN A 309 1.04 12.24 -21.30
N PRO A 310 1.70 13.00 -22.20
CA PRO A 310 1.56 14.47 -22.28
C PRO A 310 0.13 14.97 -22.50
N SER A 311 -0.72 14.16 -23.14
CA SER A 311 -2.10 14.51 -23.47
C SER A 311 -3.06 14.49 -22.28
N GLU A 312 -2.66 13.91 -21.15
CA GLU A 312 -3.55 13.68 -20.00
C GLU A 312 -3.35 14.69 -18.86
N ILE A 313 -2.25 15.45 -18.89
CA ILE A 313 -1.91 16.43 -17.86
C ILE A 313 -2.75 17.69 -18.04
N ARG A 314 -3.49 18.04 -16.99
CA ARG A 314 -4.20 19.31 -16.88
C ARG A 314 -3.72 20.06 -15.66
N PHE A 315 -3.41 21.35 -15.84
CA PHE A 315 -3.10 22.22 -14.72
C PHE A 315 -4.38 22.84 -14.16
N GLY A 316 -4.52 22.79 -12.84
CA GLY A 316 -5.59 23.45 -12.11
C GLY A 316 -5.13 24.75 -11.44
N THR A 317 -6.06 25.35 -10.70
CA THR A 317 -5.86 26.63 -9.99
C THR A 317 -5.17 26.50 -8.62
N GLY A 318 -4.75 25.28 -8.23
CA GLY A 318 -4.22 25.01 -6.88
C GLY A 318 -5.29 24.66 -5.83
N THR A 319 -6.55 24.54 -6.25
CA THR A 319 -7.69 24.23 -5.39
C THR A 319 -8.50 23.07 -5.96
N GLY A 320 -9.07 22.23 -5.09
CA GLY A 320 -9.86 21.07 -5.50
C GLY A 320 -9.00 19.82 -5.70
N LYS A 321 -9.42 18.93 -6.60
CA LYS A 321 -8.72 17.65 -6.77
C LYS A 321 -7.42 17.79 -7.56
N GLY A 322 -6.30 17.29 -7.04
CA GLY A 322 -5.00 17.33 -7.74
C GLY A 322 -3.76 17.24 -6.85
N LYS A 323 -2.58 17.32 -7.48
CA LYS A 323 -1.25 17.23 -6.83
C LYS A 323 -0.35 18.39 -7.28
N PHE A 324 0.46 18.92 -6.37
CA PHE A 324 1.58 19.78 -6.70
C PHE A 324 2.81 18.96 -7.08
N ALA A 325 3.62 19.50 -7.98
CA ALA A 325 4.97 18.99 -8.24
C ALA A 325 5.99 19.68 -7.33
N TYR A 326 6.88 18.88 -6.73
CA TYR A 326 7.89 19.29 -5.78
C TYR A 326 9.28 18.80 -6.20
N VAL A 327 10.31 19.53 -5.81
CA VAL A 327 11.72 19.10 -5.89
C VAL A 327 12.41 19.42 -4.57
N ALA A 328 13.53 18.74 -4.29
CA ALA A 328 14.36 19.08 -3.13
C ALA A 328 14.77 20.56 -3.20
N ASN A 329 14.64 21.24 -2.07
CA ASN A 329 14.99 22.64 -1.92
C ASN A 329 16.44 22.73 -1.44
N GLN A 330 17.39 22.83 -2.36
CA GLN A 330 18.81 22.87 -2.00
C GLN A 330 19.15 24.05 -1.08
N ASP A 331 18.49 25.19 -1.25
CA ASP A 331 18.67 26.39 -0.41
C ASP A 331 18.18 26.21 1.04
N PHE A 332 17.39 25.15 1.29
CA PHE A 332 16.97 24.79 2.64
C PHE A 332 18.14 24.32 3.50
N TYR A 333 19.14 23.67 2.93
CA TYR A 333 20.22 23.09 3.73
C TYR A 333 21.41 24.04 3.78
N ASP A 334 22.04 24.17 4.95
CA ASP A 334 23.31 24.86 5.10
C ASP A 334 24.42 23.98 4.52
N PRO A 335 25.07 24.39 3.40
CA PRO A 335 26.09 23.59 2.74
C PRO A 335 27.40 23.52 3.55
N ARG A 336 27.53 24.32 4.62
CA ARG A 336 28.72 24.32 5.50
C ARG A 336 28.66 23.22 6.56
N LEU A 337 27.49 22.66 6.82
CA LEU A 337 27.33 21.56 7.76
C LEU A 337 27.63 20.21 7.05
N PRO A 338 28.14 19.20 7.78
CA PRO A 338 28.24 17.85 7.24
C PRO A 338 26.89 17.38 6.68
N LYS A 339 26.92 16.72 5.52
CA LYS A 339 25.71 16.28 4.80
C LYS A 339 24.76 15.37 5.59
N TRP A 340 25.28 14.70 6.62
CA TRP A 340 24.52 13.83 7.52
C TRP A 340 23.99 14.55 8.77
N GLN A 341 24.39 15.79 9.02
CA GLN A 341 23.95 16.51 10.20
C GLN A 341 22.44 16.82 10.08
N PRO A 342 21.64 16.57 11.12
CA PRO A 342 20.23 16.94 11.12
C PRO A 342 20.04 18.46 10.96
N GLN A 343 19.25 18.87 9.98
CA GLN A 343 18.79 20.26 9.79
C GLN A 343 17.26 20.37 9.81
N VAL A 344 16.59 19.24 9.56
CA VAL A 344 15.17 19.04 9.80
C VAL A 344 14.94 17.64 10.33
N VAL A 345 14.00 17.51 11.27
CA VAL A 345 13.50 16.22 11.73
C VAL A 345 11.97 16.26 11.72
N VAL A 346 11.34 15.23 11.15
CA VAL A 346 9.91 14.98 11.31
C VAL A 346 9.71 13.74 12.16
N VAL A 347 8.98 13.90 13.26
CA VAL A 347 8.61 12.77 14.12
C VAL A 347 7.20 12.33 13.77
N GLN A 348 7.05 11.04 13.45
CA GLN A 348 5.77 10.43 13.13
C GLN A 348 5.49 9.32 14.14
N HIS A 349 4.26 9.28 14.64
CA HIS A 349 3.83 8.25 15.59
C HIS A 349 2.67 7.47 14.99
N ARG A 350 2.93 6.19 14.70
CA ARG A 350 1.95 5.21 14.25
C ARG A 350 1.55 4.36 15.45
N GLN A 351 0.29 4.44 15.85
CA GLN A 351 -0.26 3.62 16.93
C GLN A 351 -1.32 2.65 16.42
N GLU A 352 -1.20 1.40 16.85
CA GLU A 352 -2.20 0.36 16.79
C GLU A 352 -2.61 0.04 18.24
N GLY A 353 -3.74 0.60 18.68
CA GLY A 353 -4.22 0.49 20.06
C GLY A 353 -4.89 -0.85 20.38
N ASN A 354 -4.35 -1.95 19.87
CA ASN A 354 -4.94 -3.28 20.00
C ASN A 354 -4.58 -4.00 21.32
N SER A 355 -3.57 -3.53 22.07
CA SER A 355 -3.20 -4.07 23.38
C SER A 355 -3.05 -2.98 24.47
N PRO A 356 -3.44 -3.27 25.74
CA PRO A 356 -3.23 -2.34 26.85
C PRO A 356 -1.77 -1.94 27.05
N ALA A 357 -0.83 -2.85 26.80
CA ALA A 357 0.60 -2.60 26.95
C ALA A 357 1.09 -1.56 25.93
N LYS A 358 0.72 -1.70 24.65
CA LYS A 358 1.01 -0.72 23.60
C LYS A 358 0.40 0.65 23.88
N VAL A 359 -0.83 0.68 24.42
CA VAL A 359 -1.50 1.94 24.81
C VAL A 359 -0.73 2.62 25.94
N ALA A 360 -0.31 1.87 26.96
CA ALA A 360 0.49 2.40 28.07
C ALA A 360 1.85 2.91 27.60
N PHE A 361 2.54 2.18 26.70
CA PHE A 361 3.78 2.65 26.09
C PHE A 361 3.59 3.97 25.33
N ALA A 362 2.60 4.01 24.43
CA ALA A 362 2.29 5.19 23.63
C ALA A 362 1.99 6.40 24.50
N LYS A 363 1.17 6.21 25.54
CA LYS A 363 0.84 7.27 26.50
C LYS A 363 2.08 7.79 27.22
N LYS A 364 2.94 6.91 27.71
CA LYS A 364 4.18 7.33 28.40
C LYS A 364 5.13 8.09 27.47
N PHE A 365 5.30 7.62 26.22
CA PHE A 365 6.08 8.35 25.22
C PHE A 365 5.49 9.74 24.96
N GLU A 366 4.18 9.83 24.73
CA GLU A 366 3.49 11.08 24.45
C GLU A 366 3.55 12.06 25.64
N ASP A 367 3.47 11.56 26.87
CA ASP A 367 3.42 12.36 28.09
C ASP A 367 4.81 12.84 28.54
N GLU A 368 5.87 12.06 28.32
CA GLU A 368 7.17 12.24 29.00
C GLU A 368 8.40 12.43 28.09
N PHE A 369 8.33 12.13 26.78
CA PHE A 369 9.49 12.29 25.88
C PHE A 369 9.86 13.77 25.69
N ASP A 370 11.10 14.13 26.03
CA ASP A 370 11.58 15.50 25.90
C ASP A 370 12.03 15.82 24.47
N PHE A 371 11.17 16.46 23.69
CA PHE A 371 11.50 16.85 22.31
C PHE A 371 12.58 17.94 22.21
N ASN A 372 13.08 18.50 23.33
CA ASN A 372 14.29 19.33 23.29
C ASN A 372 15.52 18.59 22.76
N VAL A 373 15.58 17.26 22.90
CA VAL A 373 16.67 16.47 22.31
C VAL A 373 16.71 16.63 20.79
N ILE A 374 15.53 16.66 20.15
CA ILE A 374 15.39 16.83 18.70
C ILE A 374 15.63 18.29 18.32
N ARG A 375 15.08 19.25 19.08
CA ARG A 375 15.32 20.68 18.84
C ARG A 375 16.82 20.97 18.80
N LYS A 376 17.57 20.47 19.77
CA LYS A 376 19.03 20.62 19.81
C LYS A 376 19.73 19.99 18.60
N MET A 377 19.27 18.82 18.13
CA MET A 377 19.83 18.15 16.96
C MET A 377 19.74 19.01 15.69
N VAL A 378 18.64 19.74 15.51
CA VAL A 378 18.42 20.61 14.34
C VAL A 378 18.84 22.07 14.57
N GLY A 379 19.59 22.35 15.63
CA GLY A 379 20.08 23.69 15.97
C GLY A 379 19.04 24.64 16.56
N MET A 380 17.86 24.15 16.94
CA MET A 380 16.83 24.96 17.57
C MET A 380 17.10 25.22 19.04
N SER A 381 16.73 26.41 19.50
CA SER A 381 16.78 26.76 20.93
C SER A 381 15.84 25.84 21.74
N PRO A 382 16.26 25.30 22.90
CA PRO A 382 15.40 24.48 23.75
C PRO A 382 14.23 25.30 24.30
N MET A 383 13.08 24.65 24.49
CA MET A 383 11.94 25.25 25.17
C MET A 383 12.14 25.21 26.69
N PRO A 384 11.68 26.23 27.44
CA PRO A 384 11.85 26.30 28.90
C PRO A 384 11.21 25.14 29.67
N LYS A 385 10.12 24.58 29.14
CA LYS A 385 9.52 23.33 29.62
C LYS A 385 9.75 22.25 28.57
N PRO A 386 10.07 21.00 28.97
CA PRO A 386 10.15 19.88 28.05
C PRO A 386 8.90 19.82 27.18
N PRO A 387 9.01 20.02 25.86
CA PRO A 387 7.86 19.91 25.01
C PRO A 387 7.59 18.42 24.85
N THR A 388 6.51 17.91 25.45
CA THR A 388 6.01 16.54 25.30
C THR A 388 4.74 16.56 24.46
N ILE A 389 4.41 15.50 23.71
CA ILE A 389 3.23 15.51 22.82
C ILE A 389 1.96 15.92 23.59
N ALA A 390 1.79 15.43 24.82
CA ALA A 390 0.66 15.82 25.68
C ALA A 390 0.75 17.27 26.19
N GLY A 391 1.94 17.75 26.54
CA GLY A 391 2.18 19.13 26.98
C GLY A 391 2.12 20.17 25.85
N MET A 392 2.20 19.73 24.60
CA MET A 392 2.22 20.59 23.41
C MET A 392 0.82 21.09 22.99
N GLY A 393 -0.25 20.78 23.71
CA GLY A 393 -1.63 21.19 23.41
C GLY A 393 -2.32 20.25 22.43
N ASP A 394 -3.55 20.59 21.98
CA ASP A 394 -4.38 19.73 21.12
C ASP A 394 -3.58 19.25 19.90
N THR A 395 -3.00 18.05 20.01
CA THR A 395 -2.81 17.18 18.87
C THR A 395 -4.23 17.06 18.31
N PRO A 396 -4.53 17.56 17.10
CA PRO A 396 -5.88 17.53 16.59
C PRO A 396 -6.39 16.11 16.78
N ILE A 397 -7.57 15.96 17.39
CA ILE A 397 -8.24 14.67 17.60
C ILE A 397 -7.93 13.82 16.38
N ARG A 398 -7.26 12.68 16.60
CA ARG A 398 -6.94 11.72 15.55
C ARG A 398 -8.22 11.51 14.74
N ASN A 399 -8.23 11.98 13.50
CA ASN A 399 -9.38 12.20 12.61
C ASN A 399 -10.15 13.52 12.80
N THR A 400 -10.19 14.31 11.74
CA THR A 400 -11.35 14.28 10.83
C THR A 400 -10.85 14.60 9.42
N GLY A 401 -11.17 13.77 8.42
CA GLY A 401 -11.10 14.17 7.01
C GLY A 401 -12.16 15.23 6.70
N LYS A 402 -12.25 16.28 7.53
CA LYS A 402 -13.15 17.40 7.34
C LYS A 402 -12.35 18.50 6.63
N PRO A 403 -12.84 19.00 5.49
CA PRO A 403 -12.42 20.29 4.98
C PRO A 403 -12.48 21.33 6.09
N ALA A 404 -11.54 22.29 6.08
CA ALA A 404 -11.70 23.49 6.88
C ALA A 404 -13.03 24.17 6.48
N ALA A 405 -13.93 24.28 7.46
CA ALA A 405 -15.22 24.98 7.42
C ALA A 405 -16.20 24.59 6.30
N ASP A 406 -17.11 23.66 6.62
CA ASP A 406 -18.56 23.90 6.50
C ASP A 406 -19.34 22.86 7.33
N THR A 407 -20.42 23.33 7.96
CA THR A 407 -21.23 22.67 8.99
C THR A 407 -22.14 21.56 8.43
N VAL A 408 -21.83 20.28 8.65
CA VAL A 408 -22.82 19.16 8.70
C VAL A 408 -22.27 17.97 9.53
N PRO A 409 -23.08 16.98 9.99
CA PRO A 409 -23.13 16.56 11.38
C PRO A 409 -22.31 15.29 11.66
N THR A 410 -22.21 15.01 12.94
CA THR A 410 -21.45 13.97 13.64
C THR A 410 -21.77 12.52 13.23
N GLY A 411 -20.71 11.72 13.05
CA GLY A 411 -20.55 10.41 13.69
C GLY A 411 -21.08 9.18 12.97
N GLU A 412 -20.19 8.34 12.43
CA GLU A 412 -20.44 6.89 12.34
C GLU A 412 -19.19 6.11 12.75
N SER A 413 -19.20 5.70 14.02
CA SER A 413 -18.37 4.62 14.55
C SER A 413 -19.13 3.30 14.41
N GLY A 414 -18.66 2.39 13.55
CA GLY A 414 -18.69 0.96 13.84
C GLY A 414 -20.01 0.14 13.77
N GLY A 415 -21.14 0.66 13.29
CA GLY A 415 -22.45 -0.02 13.44
C GLY A 415 -22.94 -0.88 12.26
N SER A 416 -22.91 -0.36 11.04
CA SER A 416 -23.53 -0.98 9.87
C SER A 416 -23.11 -0.23 8.60
N TYR A 417 -22.92 -0.91 7.48
CA TYR A 417 -22.65 -0.26 6.17
C TYR A 417 -23.76 -0.59 5.19
N PHE A 418 -24.18 0.41 4.40
CA PHE A 418 -25.14 0.25 3.32
C PHE A 418 -24.74 1.10 2.11
N GLU A 419 -24.73 0.51 0.92
CA GLU A 419 -24.51 1.20 -0.35
C GLU A 419 -25.40 0.59 -1.45
N ASP A 420 -26.19 1.45 -2.09
CA ASP A 420 -27.08 1.13 -3.21
C ASP A 420 -26.86 2.05 -4.42
N PHE A 421 -25.86 2.94 -4.35
CA PHE A 421 -25.52 3.94 -5.36
C PHE A 421 -26.64 4.90 -5.73
N ALA A 422 -27.73 4.99 -4.95
CA ALA A 422 -28.89 5.82 -5.29
C ALA A 422 -28.54 7.32 -5.41
N ASN A 423 -27.57 7.78 -4.61
CA ASN A 423 -27.10 9.16 -4.60
C ASN A 423 -25.92 9.41 -5.57
N ALA A 424 -25.49 8.40 -6.31
CA ALA A 424 -24.38 8.54 -7.25
C ALA A 424 -24.88 8.97 -8.64
N THR A 425 -24.07 9.78 -9.33
CA THR A 425 -24.41 10.28 -10.66
C THR A 425 -24.23 9.19 -11.72
N VAL A 426 -25.31 8.86 -12.44
CA VAL A 426 -25.28 7.93 -13.57
C VAL A 426 -24.28 8.40 -14.63
N GLY A 427 -23.49 7.48 -15.18
CA GLY A 427 -22.42 7.74 -16.13
C GLY A 427 -21.09 8.18 -15.51
N GLN A 428 -21.01 8.28 -14.18
CA GLN A 428 -19.79 8.67 -13.47
C GLN A 428 -19.34 7.57 -12.50
N THR A 429 -18.06 7.60 -12.15
CA THR A 429 -17.51 6.79 -11.06
C THR A 429 -18.12 7.24 -9.72
N PRO A 430 -18.54 6.31 -8.84
CA PRO A 430 -19.04 6.69 -7.52
C PRO A 430 -17.95 7.43 -6.72
N GLY A 431 -18.26 8.62 -6.22
CA GLY A 431 -17.25 9.51 -5.59
C GLY A 431 -16.64 9.01 -4.28
N LYS A 432 -17.11 7.87 -3.76
CA LYS A 432 -16.68 7.23 -2.51
C LYS A 432 -16.08 5.84 -2.75
N TRP A 433 -15.62 5.58 -3.97
CA TRP A 433 -15.12 4.29 -4.42
C TRP A 433 -13.83 4.48 -5.22
N THR A 434 -12.82 3.68 -4.89
CA THR A 434 -11.63 3.53 -5.73
C THR A 434 -11.97 2.52 -6.83
N VAL A 435 -11.74 2.93 -8.07
CA VAL A 435 -11.87 2.08 -9.24
C VAL A 435 -10.53 2.08 -9.97
N SER A 436 -9.97 0.89 -10.16
CA SER A 436 -8.67 0.69 -10.84
C SER A 436 -8.64 1.12 -12.31
N ASN A 437 -9.82 1.30 -12.94
CA ASN A 437 -9.96 1.69 -14.34
C ASN A 437 -11.19 2.60 -14.57
N ILE A 438 -11.25 3.28 -15.72
CA ILE A 438 -12.39 4.15 -16.11
C ILE A 438 -13.69 3.37 -16.42
N THR A 439 -13.72 2.05 -16.26
CA THR A 439 -14.91 1.22 -16.58
C THR A 439 -15.85 1.03 -15.39
N GLY A 440 -15.41 1.41 -14.17
CA GLY A 440 -16.24 1.46 -12.98
C GLY A 440 -17.14 2.71 -12.97
N ILE A 441 -18.34 2.61 -13.53
CA ILE A 441 -19.31 3.71 -13.61
C ILE A 441 -20.70 3.29 -13.13
N VAL A 442 -21.45 4.26 -12.61
CA VAL A 442 -22.83 4.02 -12.19
C VAL A 442 -23.76 3.97 -13.40
N LYS A 443 -24.59 2.93 -13.50
CA LYS A 443 -25.58 2.77 -14.57
C LYS A 443 -26.95 2.37 -14.03
N ASN A 444 -27.98 2.70 -14.80
CA ASN A 444 -29.30 2.10 -14.67
C ASN A 444 -29.31 0.80 -15.45
N LYS A 445 -29.57 -0.32 -14.79
CA LYS A 445 -29.62 -1.64 -15.44
C LYS A 445 -31.02 -1.91 -15.97
N THR A 446 -31.14 -2.23 -17.25
CA THR A 446 -32.43 -2.58 -17.87
C THR A 446 -33.11 -3.73 -17.12
N GLY A 447 -34.35 -3.51 -16.68
CA GLY A 447 -35.15 -4.51 -15.96
C GLY A 447 -34.77 -4.72 -14.50
N GLN A 448 -33.91 -3.89 -13.91
CA GLN A 448 -33.62 -3.87 -12.48
C GLN A 448 -33.78 -2.45 -11.94
N PRO A 449 -34.47 -2.25 -10.80
CA PRO A 449 -34.59 -0.93 -10.20
C PRO A 449 -33.24 -0.46 -9.62
N GLY A 450 -33.10 0.84 -9.46
CA GLY A 450 -31.97 1.47 -8.79
C GLY A 450 -30.70 1.61 -9.63
N ASN A 451 -29.67 2.13 -8.98
CA ASN A 451 -28.37 2.40 -9.55
C ASN A 451 -27.41 1.24 -9.25
N TRP A 452 -26.52 0.96 -10.20
CA TRP A 452 -25.60 -0.16 -10.11
C TRP A 452 -24.20 0.28 -10.49
N LEU A 453 -23.19 -0.20 -9.76
CA LEU A 453 -21.81 -0.11 -10.18
C LEU A 453 -21.58 -1.11 -11.31
N ALA A 454 -21.39 -0.61 -12.54
CA ALA A 454 -21.07 -1.41 -13.71
C ALA A 454 -19.55 -1.56 -13.85
N MET A 455 -19.08 -2.75 -14.23
CA MET A 455 -17.68 -3.11 -14.43
C MET A 455 -17.57 -3.95 -15.72
N SER A 456 -16.68 -3.58 -16.64
CA SER A 456 -16.55 -4.28 -17.94
C SER A 456 -15.12 -4.72 -18.29
N LYS A 457 -14.14 -4.39 -17.44
CA LYS A 457 -12.75 -4.80 -17.65
C LYS A 457 -12.09 -5.22 -16.35
N GLU A 458 -11.01 -5.98 -16.50
CA GLU A 458 -10.11 -6.37 -15.41
C GLU A 458 -9.79 -5.18 -14.51
N GLY A 459 -9.90 -5.42 -13.21
CA GLY A 459 -9.67 -4.39 -12.21
C GLY A 459 -10.24 -4.77 -10.86
N LEU A 460 -9.85 -3.98 -9.86
CA LEU A 460 -10.39 -3.99 -8.50
C LEU A 460 -11.19 -2.70 -8.24
N PHE A 461 -12.31 -2.84 -7.52
CA PHE A 461 -13.31 -1.81 -7.24
C PHE A 461 -13.72 -1.92 -5.77
N PHE A 462 -13.41 -0.92 -4.95
CA PHE A 462 -13.61 -1.01 -3.50
C PHE A 462 -13.98 0.36 -2.91
N PRO A 463 -14.71 0.41 -1.79
CA PRO A 463 -15.07 1.67 -1.17
C PRO A 463 -13.82 2.44 -0.70
N ASP A 464 -13.80 3.75 -0.89
CA ASP A 464 -12.75 4.68 -0.43
C ASP A 464 -12.72 4.84 1.09
N TYR A 465 -13.65 4.21 1.79
CA TYR A 465 -13.73 4.25 3.24
C TYR A 465 -12.92 3.13 3.88
N ALA A 466 -12.32 3.42 5.03
CA ALA A 466 -11.89 2.40 5.97
C ALA A 466 -13.10 1.53 6.30
N VAL A 467 -13.13 0.32 5.77
CA VAL A 467 -13.89 -0.70 6.45
C VAL A 467 -13.15 -0.95 7.76
N LEU A 468 -13.81 -0.46 8.80
CA LEU A 468 -13.70 -0.79 10.21
C LEU A 468 -13.15 -2.19 10.37
N SER A 469 -12.25 -2.39 11.35
CA SER A 469 -11.83 -3.73 11.77
C SER A 469 -13.04 -4.67 11.73
N LEU A 470 -13.08 -5.57 10.75
CA LEU A 470 -14.21 -6.46 10.56
C LEU A 470 -14.20 -7.39 11.77
N PRO A 471 -15.26 -7.41 12.58
CA PRO A 471 -15.30 -8.25 13.76
C PRO A 471 -15.15 -9.72 13.38
N ASN A 472 -14.86 -10.55 14.38
CA ASN A 472 -14.80 -11.99 14.18
C ASN A 472 -16.16 -12.59 13.79
N ASN A 473 -17.25 -11.87 13.99
CA ASN A 473 -18.59 -12.24 13.53
C ASN A 473 -19.19 -11.08 12.73
N PHE A 474 -19.50 -11.31 11.46
CA PHE A 474 -20.23 -10.35 10.64
C PHE A 474 -21.02 -11.06 9.55
N THR A 475 -22.00 -10.35 8.99
CA THR A 475 -22.70 -10.72 7.77
C THR A 475 -22.48 -9.64 6.72
N LEU A 476 -22.06 -10.04 5.52
CA LEU A 476 -21.93 -9.16 4.36
C LEU A 476 -22.84 -9.68 3.25
N GLU A 477 -23.69 -8.80 2.72
CA GLU A 477 -24.67 -9.11 1.68
C GLU A 477 -24.49 -8.16 0.49
N PHE A 478 -24.69 -8.65 -0.73
CA PHE A 478 -24.74 -7.81 -1.93
C PHE A 478 -25.47 -8.54 -3.06
N GLU A 479 -25.85 -7.79 -4.08
CA GLU A 479 -26.38 -8.35 -5.33
C GLU A 479 -25.35 -8.19 -6.43
N VAL A 480 -25.13 -9.27 -7.18
CA VAL A 480 -24.34 -9.26 -8.41
C VAL A 480 -25.20 -9.67 -9.58
N SER A 481 -25.02 -8.96 -10.70
CA SER A 481 -25.71 -9.24 -11.94
C SER A 481 -24.77 -9.06 -13.12
N TRP A 482 -25.16 -9.51 -14.32
CA TRP A 482 -24.36 -9.33 -15.54
C TRP A 482 -25.23 -9.13 -16.78
N THR A 483 -24.65 -8.78 -17.93
CA THR A 483 -25.40 -8.64 -19.18
C THR A 483 -25.95 -10.00 -19.65
N LYS A 484 -27.20 -10.07 -20.13
CA LYS A 484 -27.83 -11.35 -20.51
C LYS A 484 -27.11 -12.05 -21.68
N SER A 485 -26.41 -11.27 -22.50
CA SER A 485 -25.62 -11.73 -23.64
C SER A 485 -24.20 -12.13 -23.28
N ILE A 486 -23.88 -12.29 -21.98
CA ILE A 486 -22.52 -12.56 -21.52
C ILE A 486 -21.87 -13.73 -22.27
N SER A 487 -20.67 -13.51 -22.79
CA SER A 487 -19.96 -14.51 -23.60
C SER A 487 -19.19 -15.53 -22.76
N TYR A 488 -18.80 -16.66 -23.35
CA TYR A 488 -17.87 -17.62 -22.73
C TYR A 488 -16.51 -17.01 -22.39
N TYR A 489 -16.10 -15.98 -23.13
CA TYR A 489 -14.82 -15.32 -22.95
C TYR A 489 -14.86 -14.17 -21.94
N SER A 490 -15.99 -14.00 -21.25
CA SER A 490 -16.17 -12.95 -20.24
C SER A 490 -15.27 -13.16 -19.03
N PRO A 491 -14.89 -12.10 -18.33
CA PRO A 491 -14.17 -12.23 -17.07
C PRO A 491 -15.04 -12.93 -16.00
N SER A 492 -14.39 -13.60 -15.06
CA SER A 492 -15.06 -14.04 -13.83
C SER A 492 -15.17 -12.86 -12.87
N PHE A 493 -16.28 -12.79 -12.15
CA PHE A 493 -16.48 -11.84 -11.06
C PHE A 493 -15.83 -12.33 -9.77
N TYR A 494 -15.23 -11.42 -9.02
CA TYR A 494 -14.61 -11.68 -7.74
C TYR A 494 -15.18 -10.76 -6.67
N PHE A 495 -15.46 -11.33 -5.50
CA PHE A 495 -15.52 -10.62 -4.23
C PHE A 495 -14.26 -10.94 -3.44
N HIS A 496 -13.58 -9.92 -2.96
CA HIS A 496 -12.38 -10.02 -2.14
C HIS A 496 -12.69 -9.60 -0.71
N LEU A 497 -12.17 -10.37 0.24
CA LEU A 497 -12.08 -10.04 1.66
C LEU A 497 -10.61 -10.17 2.05
N GLY A 498 -10.01 -9.17 2.68
CA GLY A 498 -8.55 -9.14 2.90
C GLY A 498 -8.12 -8.47 4.19
N ALA A 499 -6.88 -8.72 4.55
CA ALA A 499 -6.13 -7.98 5.56
C ALA A 499 -5.11 -7.09 4.84
N ALA A 500 -5.62 -6.01 4.25
CA ALA A 500 -4.78 -5.05 3.54
C ALA A 500 -3.76 -4.45 4.52
N PRO A 501 -2.47 -4.40 4.13
CA PRO A 501 -1.45 -3.75 4.94
C PRO A 501 -1.87 -2.28 5.12
N TYR A 502 -1.96 -1.87 6.38
CA TYR A 502 -2.41 -0.54 6.74
C TYR A 502 -1.17 0.32 6.95
N ASP A 503 -1.05 1.48 6.28
CA ASP A 503 -0.12 2.52 6.70
C ASP A 503 -0.86 3.67 7.37
N ASN A 504 -0.35 4.06 8.53
CA ASN A 504 -1.08 4.83 9.52
C ASN A 504 -0.92 6.32 9.22
N THR A 505 -1.69 6.84 8.25
CA THR A 505 -2.09 8.26 8.31
C THR A 505 -3.56 8.53 8.05
N LEU A 506 -4.34 7.65 7.38
CA LEU A 506 -5.79 7.86 7.17
C LEU A 506 -6.59 6.58 7.09
N LYS A 507 -7.89 6.74 7.35
CA LYS A 507 -8.96 5.78 7.17
C LYS A 507 -9.17 5.32 5.70
N ARG A 508 -8.14 4.97 4.93
CA ARG A 508 -8.26 4.45 3.55
C ARG A 508 -7.25 3.33 3.30
N TYR A 509 -7.55 2.45 2.33
CA TYR A 509 -6.61 1.45 1.86
C TYR A 509 -5.43 2.12 1.16
N ASP A 510 -4.22 1.61 1.38
CA ASP A 510 -3.06 1.99 0.59
C ASP A 510 -3.21 1.43 -0.83
N ARG A 511 -3.40 2.33 -1.80
CA ARG A 511 -3.59 1.98 -3.23
C ARG A 511 -2.34 1.36 -3.86
N GLU A 512 -1.16 1.58 -3.29
CA GLU A 512 0.10 1.00 -3.78
C GLU A 512 0.28 -0.44 -3.29
N LEU A 513 -0.26 -0.76 -2.10
CA LEU A 513 -0.20 -2.11 -1.50
C LEU A 513 -1.35 -3.01 -1.97
N VAL A 514 -2.48 -2.41 -2.33
CA VAL A 514 -3.57 -3.09 -3.04
C VAL A 514 -3.29 -3.00 -4.53
N ASN A 515 -2.55 -3.97 -5.10
CA ASN A 515 -2.22 -3.98 -6.53
C ASN A 515 -3.49 -3.91 -7.40
N ILE A 516 -3.80 -2.70 -7.88
CA ILE A 516 -5.00 -2.39 -8.67
C ILE A 516 -5.00 -3.07 -10.05
N ASN A 517 -3.84 -3.53 -10.51
CA ASN A 517 -3.62 -4.13 -11.83
C ASN A 517 -3.53 -5.67 -11.79
N ALA A 518 -3.56 -6.29 -10.60
CA ALA A 518 -3.43 -7.74 -10.48
C ALA A 518 -4.41 -8.30 -9.45
N TYR A 519 -5.46 -8.94 -9.94
CA TYR A 519 -6.42 -9.68 -9.12
C TYR A 519 -5.76 -10.84 -8.34
N THR A 520 -4.55 -11.30 -8.69
CA THR A 520 -3.84 -12.44 -8.07
C THR A 520 -2.62 -12.09 -7.21
N SER A 521 -2.02 -10.90 -7.31
CA SER A 521 -0.72 -10.60 -6.68
C SER A 521 -0.73 -9.47 -5.65
N SER A 522 -1.64 -9.54 -4.67
CA SER A 522 -1.56 -8.68 -3.49
C SER A 522 -0.71 -9.34 -2.41
N ARG A 523 0.25 -8.61 -1.81
CA ARG A 523 1.01 -9.04 -0.63
C ARG A 523 0.15 -8.95 0.65
N MET A 524 -1.00 -9.61 0.64
CA MET A 524 -1.97 -9.57 1.75
C MET A 524 -2.64 -10.93 1.92
N GLU A 525 -2.90 -11.31 3.17
CA GLU A 525 -3.77 -12.44 3.46
C GLU A 525 -5.19 -12.10 2.98
N ARG A 526 -5.77 -12.94 2.11
CA ARG A 526 -7.10 -12.68 1.56
C ARG A 526 -7.87 -13.95 1.25
N VAL A 527 -9.18 -13.78 1.19
CA VAL A 527 -10.13 -14.73 0.65
C VAL A 527 -10.81 -14.08 -0.56
N ALA A 528 -10.93 -14.84 -1.65
CA ALA A 528 -11.59 -14.41 -2.86
C ALA A 528 -12.68 -15.42 -3.23
N LEU A 529 -13.93 -14.97 -3.21
CA LEU A 529 -15.08 -15.70 -3.73
C LEU A 529 -15.27 -15.28 -5.19
N TRP A 530 -15.35 -16.22 -6.11
CA TRP A 530 -15.53 -15.90 -7.52
C TRP A 530 -16.74 -16.59 -8.15
N ILE A 531 -17.30 -15.94 -9.17
CA ILE A 531 -18.47 -16.35 -9.95
C ILE A 531 -18.12 -16.29 -11.43
N ASP A 532 -18.24 -17.42 -12.11
CA ASP A 532 -18.20 -17.55 -13.56
C ASP A 532 -19.63 -17.90 -14.06
N PRO A 533 -20.29 -17.00 -14.80
CA PRO A 533 -21.66 -17.19 -15.25
C PRO A 533 -21.81 -18.13 -16.45
N TYR A 534 -20.71 -18.60 -17.04
CA TYR A 534 -20.70 -19.28 -18.34
C TYR A 534 -19.69 -20.45 -18.41
N TRP A 535 -19.40 -21.14 -17.30
CA TRP A 535 -18.43 -22.24 -17.31
C TRP A 535 -18.82 -23.40 -18.25
N ASN A 536 -17.95 -23.70 -19.22
CA ASN A 536 -18.09 -24.74 -20.24
C ASN A 536 -19.45 -24.76 -20.96
N ASN A 537 -20.14 -23.62 -21.05
CA ASN A 537 -21.38 -23.50 -21.82
C ASN A 537 -22.49 -24.47 -21.37
N GLU A 538 -22.51 -24.86 -20.09
CA GLU A 538 -23.53 -25.75 -19.51
C GLU A 538 -24.02 -25.34 -18.12
N ASN A 539 -23.17 -24.69 -17.32
CA ASN A 539 -23.45 -24.36 -15.93
C ASN A 539 -22.82 -23.01 -15.56
N GLY A 540 -23.28 -22.42 -14.46
CA GLY A 540 -22.44 -21.49 -13.71
C GLY A 540 -21.35 -22.24 -12.94
N ARG A 541 -20.28 -21.54 -12.55
CA ARG A 541 -19.26 -22.05 -11.63
C ARG A 541 -18.93 -21.00 -10.59
N TYR A 542 -18.60 -21.43 -9.39
CA TYR A 542 -18.07 -20.57 -8.34
C TYR A 542 -16.86 -21.22 -7.68
N GLY A 543 -16.11 -20.43 -6.93
CA GLY A 543 -15.05 -20.97 -6.12
C GLY A 543 -14.56 -20.03 -5.03
N LEU A 544 -13.75 -20.61 -4.14
CA LEU A 544 -13.11 -19.94 -3.03
C LEU A 544 -11.59 -20.11 -3.16
N GLN A 545 -10.90 -18.99 -3.22
CA GLN A 545 -9.44 -18.94 -3.19
C GLN A 545 -8.98 -18.26 -1.91
N VAL A 546 -7.98 -18.84 -1.25
CA VAL A 546 -7.39 -18.29 -0.03
C VAL A 546 -5.91 -18.08 -0.29
N PHE A 547 -5.43 -16.90 0.02
CA PHE A 547 -4.05 -16.48 -0.20
C PHE A 547 -3.39 -16.15 1.14
N ASP A 548 -2.10 -16.48 1.27
CA ASP A 548 -1.27 -15.99 2.35
C ASP A 548 -0.75 -14.56 2.09
N ALA A 549 -0.11 -13.95 3.10
CA ALA A 549 0.46 -12.62 2.99
C ALA A 549 1.54 -12.45 1.91
N ARG A 550 2.11 -13.55 1.39
CA ARG A 550 3.10 -13.53 0.30
C ARG A 550 2.44 -13.69 -1.07
N GLY A 551 1.12 -13.83 -1.13
CA GLY A 551 0.36 -14.08 -2.35
C GLY A 551 0.32 -15.57 -2.76
N GLY A 552 0.79 -16.48 -1.92
CA GLY A 552 0.73 -17.92 -2.16
C GLY A 552 -0.66 -18.51 -1.90
N TYR A 553 -1.08 -19.49 -2.70
CA TYR A 553 -2.36 -20.19 -2.50
C TYR A 553 -2.30 -21.09 -1.26
N LYS A 554 -3.21 -20.85 -0.31
CA LYS A 554 -3.54 -21.74 0.81
C LYS A 554 -4.68 -22.70 0.45
N LEU A 555 -5.60 -22.25 -0.39
CA LEU A 555 -6.76 -23.02 -0.85
C LEU A 555 -7.20 -22.52 -2.23
N ASP A 556 -7.61 -23.45 -3.08
CA ASP A 556 -8.37 -23.17 -4.31
C ASP A 556 -9.42 -24.26 -4.51
N LYS A 557 -10.69 -23.91 -4.29
CA LYS A 557 -11.84 -24.81 -4.45
C LYS A 557 -12.81 -24.21 -5.45
N ALA A 558 -13.46 -25.06 -6.23
CA ALA A 558 -14.44 -24.62 -7.20
C ALA A 558 -15.48 -25.70 -7.54
N GLU A 559 -16.73 -25.28 -7.72
CA GLU A 559 -17.87 -26.18 -7.97
C GLU A 559 -18.80 -25.60 -9.04
N LYS A 560 -19.51 -26.50 -9.74
CA LYS A 560 -20.54 -26.13 -10.73
C LYS A 560 -21.86 -25.84 -10.01
N THR A 561 -22.68 -24.97 -10.59
CA THR A 561 -24.01 -24.66 -10.07
C THR A 561 -25.03 -24.43 -11.19
N GLN A 562 -26.28 -24.76 -10.88
CA GLN A 562 -27.46 -24.51 -11.72
C GLN A 562 -28.28 -23.31 -11.24
N LEU A 563 -27.89 -22.69 -10.11
CA LEU A 563 -28.58 -21.53 -9.52
C LEU A 563 -28.53 -20.31 -10.44
N TYR A 564 -27.45 -20.17 -11.19
CA TYR A 564 -27.27 -19.16 -12.21
C TYR A 564 -26.55 -19.77 -13.42
N TYR A 565 -26.84 -19.22 -14.59
CA TYR A 565 -26.21 -19.54 -15.86
C TYR A 565 -26.78 -18.57 -16.91
N LYS A 566 -25.92 -17.93 -17.72
CA LYS A 566 -26.31 -16.96 -18.77
C LYS A 566 -27.34 -15.91 -18.32
N ASP A 567 -28.59 -16.06 -18.75
CA ASP A 567 -29.69 -15.12 -18.58
C ASP A 567 -30.32 -15.19 -17.18
N LYS A 568 -30.05 -16.24 -16.40
CA LYS A 568 -30.24 -16.27 -14.94
C LYS A 568 -29.16 -15.41 -14.27
N ASN A 569 -29.22 -14.11 -14.54
CA ASN A 569 -28.12 -13.17 -14.36
C ASN A 569 -28.21 -12.33 -13.09
N LEU A 570 -28.91 -12.77 -12.05
CA LEU A 570 -29.00 -12.05 -10.78
C LEU A 570 -28.77 -13.04 -9.64
N VAL A 571 -27.77 -12.74 -8.80
CA VAL A 571 -27.39 -13.56 -7.66
C VAL A 571 -27.33 -12.68 -6.42
N LYS A 572 -28.11 -13.03 -5.41
CA LYS A 572 -28.00 -12.49 -4.05
C LYS A 572 -26.92 -13.26 -3.31
N VAL A 573 -25.84 -12.59 -2.96
CA VAL A 573 -24.71 -13.17 -2.25
C VAL A 573 -24.79 -12.77 -0.78
N LYS A 574 -24.65 -13.75 0.11
CA LYS A 574 -24.51 -13.54 1.56
C LYS A 574 -23.29 -14.29 2.06
N LEU A 575 -22.41 -13.59 2.77
CA LEU A 575 -21.27 -14.14 3.48
C LEU A 575 -21.49 -13.98 4.97
N VAL A 576 -21.28 -15.05 5.72
CA VAL A 576 -21.37 -15.06 7.19
C VAL A 576 -20.03 -15.51 7.73
N ARG A 577 -19.40 -14.66 8.54
CA ARG A 577 -18.19 -15.01 9.30
C ARG A 577 -18.57 -15.38 10.72
N GLN A 578 -18.00 -16.47 11.23
CA GLN A 578 -18.06 -16.88 12.63
C GLN A 578 -16.68 -17.35 13.09
N GLY A 579 -15.91 -16.45 13.74
CA GLY A 579 -14.51 -16.71 14.09
C GLY A 579 -13.66 -16.95 12.83
N SER A 580 -13.09 -18.15 12.72
CA SER A 580 -12.36 -18.61 11.53
C SER A 580 -13.24 -19.12 10.38
N LEU A 581 -14.51 -19.41 10.64
CA LEU A 581 -15.44 -19.98 9.68
C LEU A 581 -16.00 -18.91 8.73
N LEU A 582 -15.99 -19.20 7.42
CA LEU A 582 -16.68 -18.42 6.40
C LEU A 582 -17.72 -19.29 5.70
N THR A 583 -18.98 -18.88 5.77
CA THR A 583 -20.09 -19.52 5.07
C THR A 583 -20.64 -18.60 3.99
N THR A 584 -20.81 -19.10 2.77
CA THR A 584 -21.34 -18.31 1.64
C THR A 584 -22.65 -18.89 1.13
N TYR A 585 -23.61 -18.02 0.81
CA TYR A 585 -24.91 -18.38 0.27
C TYR A 585 -25.18 -17.64 -1.03
N PHE A 586 -25.76 -18.34 -2.00
CA PHE A 586 -26.30 -17.76 -3.23
C PHE A 586 -27.80 -17.98 -3.28
N ASN A 587 -28.58 -16.90 -3.41
CA ASN A 587 -30.05 -16.94 -3.43
C ASN A 587 -30.64 -17.74 -2.24
N GLY A 588 -29.98 -17.69 -1.08
CA GLY A 588 -30.37 -18.44 0.13
C GLY A 588 -29.86 -19.88 0.22
N THR A 589 -29.33 -20.44 -0.86
CA THR A 589 -28.70 -21.77 -0.87
C THR A 589 -27.28 -21.68 -0.34
N LYS A 590 -26.92 -22.51 0.65
CA LYS A 590 -25.54 -22.60 1.19
C LYS A 590 -24.63 -23.23 0.13
N MET A 591 -23.52 -22.56 -0.18
CA MET A 591 -22.58 -22.96 -1.23
C MET A 591 -21.25 -23.45 -0.68
N ILE A 592 -20.67 -22.71 0.28
CA ILE A 592 -19.36 -22.98 0.87
C ILE A 592 -19.46 -22.78 2.38
N GLU A 593 -18.73 -23.58 3.14
CA GLU A 593 -18.55 -23.48 4.58
C GLU A 593 -17.17 -24.03 4.93
N ASP A 594 -16.20 -23.13 5.11
CA ASP A 594 -14.80 -23.52 5.34
C ASP A 594 -14.12 -22.61 6.38
N ALA A 595 -13.25 -23.18 7.21
CA ALA A 595 -12.47 -22.47 8.22
C ALA A 595 -11.20 -21.86 7.60
N VAL A 596 -11.34 -20.73 6.92
CA VAL A 596 -10.29 -20.11 6.10
C VAL A 596 -9.80 -18.76 6.61
N LEU A 597 -10.44 -18.20 7.64
CA LEU A 597 -10.11 -16.88 8.16
C LEU A 597 -9.27 -17.01 9.43
N SER A 598 -8.07 -16.43 9.45
CA SER A 598 -7.25 -16.39 10.66
C SER A 598 -7.88 -15.42 11.69
N GLU A 599 -8.04 -15.85 12.94
CA GLU A 599 -8.66 -15.06 14.01
C GLU A 599 -7.76 -13.93 14.55
N ASN A 600 -6.45 -14.11 14.44
CA ASN A 600 -5.44 -13.11 14.85
C ASN A 600 -5.16 -12.07 13.76
N ILE A 601 -5.86 -12.14 12.64
CA ILE A 601 -5.69 -11.22 11.52
C ILE A 601 -6.82 -10.19 11.53
N ARG A 602 -6.41 -8.93 11.41
CA ARG A 602 -7.34 -7.83 11.24
C ARG A 602 -7.84 -7.78 9.80
N TRP A 603 -8.93 -8.48 9.55
CA TRP A 603 -9.69 -8.33 8.31
C TRP A 603 -10.24 -6.90 8.25
N ASN A 604 -9.82 -6.17 7.22
CA ASN A 604 -10.10 -4.74 7.11
C ASN A 604 -10.46 -4.33 5.68
N PHE A 605 -10.38 -5.23 4.70
CA PHE A 605 -10.57 -4.95 3.29
C PHE A 605 -11.73 -5.77 2.72
N PHE A 606 -12.60 -5.13 1.94
CA PHE A 606 -13.39 -5.82 0.93
C PHE A 606 -13.43 -5.04 -0.38
N GLY A 607 -13.64 -5.76 -1.48
CA GLY A 607 -13.77 -5.17 -2.80
C GLY A 607 -14.33 -6.15 -3.82
N PHE A 608 -14.63 -5.65 -5.00
CA PHE A 608 -15.08 -6.42 -6.15
C PHE A 608 -14.02 -6.36 -7.24
N GLY A 609 -13.94 -7.40 -8.08
CA GLY A 609 -13.01 -7.40 -9.19
C GLY A 609 -13.45 -8.26 -10.35
N LEU A 610 -12.80 -8.05 -11.48
CA LEU A 610 -12.93 -8.88 -12.68
C LEU A 610 -11.57 -9.48 -13.03
N SER A 611 -11.54 -10.76 -13.41
CA SER A 611 -10.30 -11.38 -13.91
C SER A 611 -9.88 -10.80 -15.26
N SER A 612 -8.63 -11.05 -15.65
CA SER A 612 -8.19 -10.83 -17.03
C SER A 612 -8.99 -11.69 -18.01
N ALA A 613 -9.49 -11.07 -19.07
CA ALA A 613 -10.23 -11.72 -20.14
C ALA A 613 -9.96 -11.02 -21.49
N PRO A 614 -8.85 -11.35 -22.16
CA PRO A 614 -8.40 -10.65 -23.38
C PRO A 614 -9.39 -10.70 -24.55
N ASN A 615 -10.29 -11.69 -24.54
CA ASN A 615 -11.27 -11.94 -25.60
C ASN A 615 -12.71 -11.59 -25.18
N ALA A 616 -12.90 -10.91 -24.04
CA ALA A 616 -14.22 -10.50 -23.59
C ALA A 616 -14.86 -9.47 -24.55
N ASP A 617 -16.17 -9.56 -24.77
CA ASP A 617 -16.89 -8.54 -25.52
C ASP A 617 -16.93 -7.24 -24.69
N PRO A 618 -16.69 -6.06 -25.29
CA PRO A 618 -16.86 -4.78 -24.57
C PRO A 618 -18.24 -4.56 -23.94
N GLY A 619 -19.28 -5.27 -24.41
CA GLY A 619 -20.62 -5.29 -23.84
C GLY A 619 -20.83 -6.31 -22.71
N ASP A 620 -19.83 -7.11 -22.35
CA ASP A 620 -19.88 -8.02 -21.22
C ASP A 620 -19.61 -7.24 -19.91
N GLU A 621 -20.68 -6.91 -19.19
CA GLU A 621 -20.58 -6.12 -17.94
C GLU A 621 -21.12 -6.91 -16.75
N PHE A 622 -20.46 -6.75 -15.61
CA PHE A 622 -20.98 -7.10 -14.30
C PHE A 622 -21.49 -5.86 -13.57
N TYR A 623 -22.49 -6.06 -12.73
CA TYR A 623 -23.17 -5.02 -11.98
C TYR A 623 -23.24 -5.43 -10.51
N VAL A 624 -22.92 -4.52 -9.60
CA VAL A 624 -23.09 -4.72 -8.16
C VAL A 624 -23.91 -3.61 -7.54
N SER A 625 -24.80 -3.97 -6.61
CA SER A 625 -25.57 -3.03 -5.80
C SER A 625 -26.02 -3.69 -4.48
N ASN A 626 -26.78 -2.95 -3.67
CA ASN A 626 -27.40 -3.41 -2.42
C ASN A 626 -26.40 -4.02 -1.42
N ILE A 627 -25.23 -3.40 -1.27
CA ILE A 627 -24.16 -3.87 -0.39
C ILE A 627 -24.52 -3.55 1.05
N ARG A 628 -24.53 -4.57 1.92
CA ARG A 628 -24.84 -4.44 3.35
C ARG A 628 -23.77 -5.13 4.18
N LEU A 629 -23.33 -4.49 5.25
CA LEU A 629 -22.53 -5.11 6.30
C LEU A 629 -23.26 -4.93 7.63
N SER A 630 -23.51 -6.05 8.32
CA SER A 630 -24.09 -6.11 9.65
C SER A 630 -23.21 -6.95 10.59
N LYS A 631 -23.31 -6.69 11.90
CA LYS A 631 -22.54 -7.37 12.95
C LYS A 631 -23.40 -8.36 13.71
#